data_AF-A0A0F8W4M1-F1
#
_entry.id   AF-A0A0F8W4M1-F1
#
_cell.length_a   1.000
_cell.length_b   1.000
_cell.length_c   1.000
_cell.angle_alpha   90.00
_cell.angle_beta   90.00
_cell.angle_gamma   90.00
#
_symmetry.space_group_name_H-M   'P 1'
#
loop_
_entity.id
_entity.type
_entity.pdbx_description
1 polymer ?
#
loop_
_entity_poly.entity_id
_entity_poly.type
_entity_poly.pdbx_seq_one_letter_code
_entity_poly.pdbx_strand_id
1 'polypeptide(L)'
;MAKYTQEERQAWAARRRRSTEEVVAVCASNPAIQPHARIVGSWVWVEFPDKPGRAVLAWLRFEGFHWSSNRQAWQHPCGVFRPHARSHDPRSTFGQVPIDITDTSGHDDRIFDQQAERIGLL
;
A
#
# COMPACT_ATOMS: atom_id res chain seq x y z
N MET A 1 25.48 10.25 -8.72
CA MET A 1 24.90 10.54 -7.40
C MET A 1 23.86 9.48 -7.07
N ALA A 2 23.99 8.79 -5.94
CA ALA A 2 22.95 7.89 -5.47
C ALA A 2 21.71 8.73 -5.14
N LYS A 3 20.58 8.47 -5.82
CA LYS A 3 19.33 9.23 -5.66
C LYS A 3 18.71 9.12 -4.25
N TYR A 4 19.21 8.18 -3.44
CA TYR A 4 18.76 7.87 -2.09
C TYR A 4 19.94 7.46 -1.22
N THR A 5 19.94 7.91 0.03
CA THR A 5 20.91 7.55 1.07
C THR A 5 20.81 6.06 1.43
N GLN A 6 21.81 5.54 2.17
CA GLN A 6 21.79 4.16 2.68
C GLN A 6 20.61 3.95 3.65
N GLU A 7 20.38 4.91 4.54
CA GLU A 7 19.27 4.88 5.52
C GLU A 7 17.91 4.89 4.83
N GLU A 8 17.70 5.73 3.81
CA GLU A 8 16.44 5.75 3.07
C GLU A 8 16.16 4.41 2.37
N ARG A 9 17.21 3.75 1.85
CA ARG A 9 17.09 2.41 1.25
C ARG A 9 16.78 1.34 2.29
N GLN A 10 17.38 1.42 3.48
CA GLN A 10 17.09 0.51 4.59
C GLN A 10 15.67 0.70 5.13
N ALA A 11 15.24 1.95 5.32
CA ALA A 11 13.87 2.28 5.71
C ALA A 11 12.86 1.78 4.68
N TRP A 12 13.14 1.98 3.39
CA TRP A 12 12.30 1.44 2.31
C TRP A 12 12.23 -0.09 2.32
N ALA A 13 13.35 -0.77 2.53
CA ALA A 13 13.38 -2.23 2.65
C ALA A 13 12.62 -2.74 3.89
N ALA A 14 12.71 -2.02 5.02
CA ALA A 14 12.00 -2.36 6.24
C ALA A 14 10.48 -2.29 6.05
N ARG A 15 9.97 -1.24 5.39
CA ARG A 15 8.53 -1.10 5.10
C ARG A 15 8.00 -2.23 4.22
N ARG A 16 8.79 -2.65 3.22
CA ARG A 16 8.43 -3.79 2.35
C ARG A 16 8.45 -5.15 3.05
N ARG A 17 9.04 -5.24 4.25
CA ARG A 17 9.06 -6.45 5.09
C ARG A 17 7.91 -6.51 6.10
N ARG A 18 7.07 -5.48 6.18
CA ARG A 18 5.86 -5.49 7.02
C ARG A 18 4.96 -6.68 6.67
N SER A 19 4.25 -7.18 7.67
CA SER A 19 3.29 -8.26 7.49
C SER A 19 2.11 -7.82 6.60
N THR A 20 1.37 -8.78 6.06
CA THR A 20 0.15 -8.49 5.29
C THR A 20 -0.86 -7.74 6.15
N GLU A 21 -1.02 -8.13 7.41
CA GLU A 21 -1.95 -7.51 8.37
C GLU A 21 -1.59 -6.05 8.65
N GLU A 22 -0.30 -5.73 8.86
CA GLU A 22 0.16 -4.36 9.07
C GLU A 22 -0.14 -3.47 7.85
N VAL A 23 0.12 -3.98 6.65
CA VAL A 23 -0.13 -3.22 5.41
C VAL A 23 -1.63 -3.05 5.17
N VAL A 24 -2.44 -4.06 5.49
CA VAL A 24 -3.89 -3.96 5.44
C VAL A 24 -4.41 -2.90 6.40
N ALA A 25 -3.94 -2.90 7.66
CA ALA A 25 -4.32 -1.89 8.65
C ALA A 25 -3.94 -0.47 8.21
N VAL A 26 -2.75 -0.29 7.64
CA VAL A 26 -2.29 1.01 7.09
C VAL A 26 -3.13 1.45 5.88
N CYS A 27 -3.53 0.52 5.01
CA CYS A 27 -4.42 0.85 3.89
C CYS A 27 -5.85 1.16 4.35
N ALA A 28 -6.34 0.42 5.34
CA ALA A 28 -7.66 0.60 5.94
C ALA A 28 -7.78 1.95 6.65
N SER A 29 -6.69 2.41 7.26
CA SER A 29 -6.66 3.71 7.92
C SER A 29 -6.77 4.85 6.90
N ASN A 30 -6.22 4.73 5.69
CA ASN A 30 -6.29 5.82 4.70
C ASN A 30 -7.56 5.76 3.81
N PRO A 31 -8.53 6.68 3.95
CA PRO A 31 -9.79 6.64 3.19
C PRO A 31 -9.60 6.82 1.68
N ALA A 32 -8.51 7.46 1.25
CA ALA A 32 -8.20 7.61 -0.17
C ALA A 32 -7.63 6.33 -0.79
N ILE A 33 -7.24 5.34 0.02
CA ILE A 33 -6.60 4.09 -0.41
C ILE A 33 -7.55 2.91 -0.21
N GLN A 34 -8.21 2.84 0.93
CA GLN A 34 -9.07 1.72 1.33
C GLN A 34 -10.05 1.26 0.23
N PRO A 35 -10.83 2.15 -0.45
CA PRO A 35 -11.78 1.72 -1.47
C PRO A 35 -11.12 1.03 -2.67
N HIS A 36 -9.84 1.33 -2.89
CA HIS A 36 -9.03 0.90 -4.02
C HIS A 36 -8.10 -0.27 -3.68
N ALA A 37 -7.98 -0.61 -2.40
CA ALA A 37 -7.06 -1.62 -1.92
C ALA A 37 -7.71 -3.02 -1.91
N ARG A 38 -6.95 -4.02 -2.36
CA ARG A 38 -7.36 -5.42 -2.48
C ARG A 38 -6.24 -6.33 -1.96
N ILE A 39 -6.61 -7.37 -1.24
CA ILE A 39 -5.72 -8.48 -0.91
C ILE A 39 -5.73 -9.46 -2.08
N VAL A 40 -4.54 -9.81 -2.57
CA VAL A 40 -4.32 -10.74 -3.69
C VAL A 40 -3.35 -11.82 -3.21
N GLY A 41 -3.89 -12.94 -2.73
CA GLY A 41 -3.10 -14.01 -2.12
C GLY A 41 -2.37 -13.50 -0.86
N SER A 42 -1.04 -13.39 -0.94
CA SER A 42 -0.20 -12.88 0.17
C SER A 42 0.16 -11.39 0.03
N TRP A 43 -0.34 -10.70 -0.99
CA TRP A 43 0.03 -9.32 -1.33
C TRP A 43 -1.14 -8.35 -1.18
N VAL A 44 -0.80 -7.07 -1.03
CA VAL A 44 -1.78 -5.97 -1.05
C VAL A 44 -1.57 -5.14 -2.30
N TRP A 45 -2.63 -4.98 -3.08
CA TRP A 45 -2.65 -4.25 -4.34
C TRP A 45 -3.60 -3.07 -4.23
N VAL A 46 -3.26 -1.95 -4.87
CA VAL A 46 -4.11 -0.76 -4.94
C VAL A 46 -4.28 -0.37 -6.40
N GLU A 47 -5.54 -0.30 -6.83
CA GLU A 47 -5.93 0.03 -8.21
C GLU A 47 -6.94 1.18 -8.22
N PHE A 48 -6.59 2.23 -8.96
CA PHE A 48 -7.43 3.42 -9.09
C PHE A 48 -8.08 3.42 -10.48
N PRO A 49 -9.35 3.83 -10.60
CA PRO A 49 -10.01 4.00 -11.89
C PRO A 49 -9.36 5.13 -12.71
N ASP A 50 -8.90 6.17 -12.02
CA ASP A 50 -8.25 7.35 -12.60
C ASP A 50 -6.87 7.59 -11.98
N LYS A 51 -6.08 8.46 -12.60
CA LYS A 51 -4.75 8.81 -12.10
C LYS A 51 -4.87 9.46 -10.71
N PRO A 52 -4.31 8.84 -9.64
CA PRO A 52 -4.44 9.40 -8.31
C PRO A 52 -3.62 10.68 -8.16
N GLY A 53 -4.03 11.53 -7.21
CA GLY A 53 -3.35 12.77 -6.88
C GLY A 53 -1.90 12.57 -6.42
N ARG A 54 -1.09 13.63 -6.50
CA ARG A 54 0.35 13.57 -6.16
C ARG A 54 0.60 13.15 -4.70
N ALA A 55 -0.30 13.54 -3.78
CA ALA A 55 -0.25 13.15 -2.37
C ALA A 55 -0.42 11.63 -2.17
N VAL A 56 -1.40 11.03 -2.86
CA VAL A 56 -1.63 9.58 -2.84
C VAL A 56 -0.44 8.81 -3.40
N LEU A 57 0.13 9.29 -4.52
CA LEU A 57 1.33 8.69 -5.10
C LEU A 57 2.55 8.77 -4.17
N ALA A 58 2.69 9.89 -3.44
CA ALA A 58 3.76 10.05 -2.45
C ALA A 58 3.55 9.09 -1.27
N TRP A 59 2.32 8.97 -0.78
CA TRP A 59 1.96 8.03 0.30
C TRP A 59 2.25 6.59 -0.09
N LEU A 60 1.83 6.14 -1.29
CA LEU A 60 2.08 4.77 -1.77
C LEU A 60 3.58 4.44 -1.78
N ARG A 61 4.41 5.36 -2.32
CA ARG A 61 5.87 5.19 -2.34
C ARG A 61 6.46 5.18 -0.94
N PHE A 62 5.97 6.06 -0.07
CA PHE A 62 6.40 6.15 1.32
C PHE A 62 6.13 4.84 2.06
N GLU A 63 4.93 4.28 1.90
CA GLU A 63 4.52 3.00 2.50
C GLU A 63 5.18 1.76 1.86
N GLY A 64 5.94 1.93 0.77
CA GLY A 64 6.71 0.85 0.17
C GLY A 64 6.04 0.17 -1.03
N PHE A 65 4.87 0.66 -1.46
CA PHE A 65 4.23 0.22 -2.70
C PHE A 65 5.08 0.59 -3.90
N HIS A 66 4.99 -0.24 -4.95
CA HIS A 66 5.60 0.06 -6.23
C HIS A 66 4.59 -0.13 -7.37
N TRP A 67 4.74 0.70 -8.40
CA TRP A 67 3.96 0.57 -9.62
C TRP A 67 4.41 -0.63 -10.43
N SER A 68 3.44 -1.40 -10.93
CA SER A 68 3.65 -2.46 -11.91
C SER A 68 2.94 -2.08 -13.21
N SER A 69 3.71 -1.75 -14.25
CA SER A 69 3.15 -1.38 -15.56
C SER A 69 2.40 -2.55 -16.21
N ASN A 70 2.89 -3.78 -16.04
CA ASN A 70 2.27 -4.99 -16.58
C ASN A 70 0.91 -5.32 -15.94
N ARG A 71 0.66 -4.82 -14.73
CA ARG A 71 -0.57 -5.09 -13.97
C ARG A 71 -1.43 -3.85 -13.76
N GLN A 72 -0.94 -2.70 -14.22
CA GLN A 72 -1.51 -1.38 -14.03
C GLN A 72 -1.98 -1.12 -12.59
N ALA A 73 -1.19 -1.60 -11.62
CA ALA A 73 -1.54 -1.55 -10.20
C ALA A 73 -0.32 -1.24 -9.33
N TRP A 74 -0.59 -0.63 -8.18
CA TRP A 74 0.39 -0.47 -7.11
C TRP A 74 0.40 -1.74 -6.26
N GLN A 75 1.58 -2.29 -6.00
CA GLN A 75 1.71 -3.56 -5.29
C GLN A 75 2.63 -3.40 -4.08
N HIS A 76 2.27 -4.05 -2.98
CA HIS A 76 3.11 -4.20 -1.80
C HIS A 76 3.43 -5.69 -1.59
N PRO A 77 4.72 -6.08 -1.50
CA PRO A 77 5.14 -7.48 -1.44
C PRO A 77 5.04 -8.10 -0.03
N CYS A 78 4.15 -7.58 0.82
CA CYS A 78 4.07 -7.79 2.28
C CYS A 78 4.52 -9.19 2.74
N GLY A 79 5.38 -9.25 3.77
CA GLY A 79 5.78 -10.46 4.52
C GLY A 79 6.58 -11.52 3.74
N VAL A 80 6.09 -11.95 2.58
CA VAL A 80 6.60 -13.10 1.84
C VAL A 80 7.05 -12.67 0.45
N PHE A 81 8.36 -12.46 0.32
CA PHE A 81 9.00 -12.39 -0.99
C PHE A 81 8.91 -13.77 -1.66
N ARG A 82 7.89 -13.99 -2.50
CA ARG A 82 7.88 -15.11 -3.44
C ARG A 82 8.57 -14.65 -4.73
N PRO A 83 9.59 -15.38 -5.22
CA PRO A 83 10.17 -15.08 -6.52
C PRO A 83 9.09 -15.17 -7.60
N HIS A 84 9.15 -14.21 -8.52
CA HIS A 84 8.18 -13.95 -9.58
C HIS A 84 7.72 -15.24 -10.29
N ALA A 85 6.45 -15.62 -10.14
CA ALA A 85 5.83 -16.56 -11.07
C ALA A 85 5.69 -15.83 -12.41
N ARG A 86 6.62 -16.07 -13.35
CA ARG A 86 6.71 -15.33 -14.62
C ARG A 86 5.52 -15.52 -15.56
N SER A 87 4.70 -16.55 -15.36
CA SER A 87 3.68 -16.94 -16.35
C SER A 87 2.23 -16.68 -15.97
N HIS A 88 1.89 -16.32 -14.72
CA HIS A 88 0.48 -16.14 -14.32
C HIS A 88 0.24 -14.91 -13.46
N ASP A 89 -0.88 -14.22 -13.71
CA ASP A 89 -1.38 -13.17 -12.83
C ASP A 89 -2.00 -13.81 -11.58
N PRO A 90 -1.48 -13.53 -10.37
CA PRO A 90 -2.05 -14.08 -9.14
C PRO A 90 -3.50 -13.66 -8.90
N ARG A 91 -4.00 -12.57 -9.52
CA ARG A 91 -5.43 -12.23 -9.50
C ARG A 91 -6.29 -13.33 -10.11
N SER A 92 -5.79 -14.02 -11.15
CA SER A 92 -6.49 -15.13 -11.80
C SER A 92 -6.49 -16.41 -10.96
N THR A 93 -5.53 -16.56 -10.04
CA THR A 93 -5.38 -17.77 -9.21
C THR A 93 -6.00 -17.61 -7.82
N PHE A 94 -5.81 -16.46 -7.18
CA PHE A 94 -6.23 -16.22 -5.80
C PHE A 94 -7.46 -15.31 -5.68
N GLY A 95 -7.89 -14.67 -6.78
CA GLY A 95 -8.95 -13.67 -6.75
C GLY A 95 -8.49 -12.33 -6.15
N GLN A 96 -9.46 -11.49 -5.82
CA GLN A 96 -9.25 -10.18 -5.18
C GLN A 96 -10.25 -10.04 -4.03
N VAL A 97 -9.74 -9.83 -2.82
CA VAL A 97 -10.59 -9.60 -1.64
C VAL A 97 -10.49 -8.12 -1.25
N PRO A 98 -11.62 -7.38 -1.15
CA PRO A 98 -11.60 -6.01 -0.65
C PRO A 98 -11.10 -5.95 0.79
N ILE A 99 -10.37 -4.89 1.12
CA ILE A 99 -10.04 -4.57 2.51
C ILE A 99 -11.30 -3.98 3.13
N ASP A 100 -12.11 -4.84 3.73
CA ASP A 100 -13.30 -4.44 4.46
C ASP A 100 -12.99 -4.32 5.95
N ILE A 101 -13.39 -3.21 6.57
CA ILE A 101 -13.14 -2.90 7.98
C ILE A 101 -14.28 -3.38 8.89
N THR A 102 -15.22 -4.20 8.41
CA THR A 102 -16.42 -4.56 9.20
C THR A 102 -16.15 -5.42 10.45
N ASP A 103 -14.89 -5.62 10.85
CA ASP A 103 -14.55 -6.10 12.19
C ASP A 103 -13.57 -5.15 12.90
N THR A 104 -14.00 -3.91 13.12
CA THR A 104 -13.51 -3.15 14.27
C THR A 104 -14.71 -2.52 14.94
N SER A 105 -15.34 -3.29 15.82
CA SER A 105 -16.23 -2.74 16.82
C SER A 105 -15.44 -1.74 17.68
N GLY A 106 -15.47 -0.46 17.31
CA GLY A 106 -15.15 0.69 18.17
C GLY A 106 -13.67 1.11 18.25
N HIS A 107 -13.13 1.80 17.24
CA HIS A 107 -11.91 2.61 17.45
C HIS A 107 -11.95 3.98 16.74
N ASP A 108 -12.52 4.94 17.47
CA ASP A 108 -12.31 6.41 17.49
C ASP A 108 -11.71 7.11 16.25
N ASP A 109 -12.58 7.79 15.49
CA ASP A 109 -12.31 8.65 14.33
C ASP A 109 -11.56 9.98 14.64
N ARG A 110 -10.46 9.97 15.41
CA ARG A 110 -9.71 11.22 15.74
C ARG A 110 -8.26 11.29 15.23
N ILE A 111 -7.77 10.30 14.49
CA ILE A 111 -6.33 10.21 14.17
C ILE A 111 -5.93 11.01 12.89
N PHE A 112 -6.86 11.30 11.97
CA PHE A 112 -6.49 11.89 10.66
C PHE A 112 -6.27 13.40 10.63
N ASP A 113 -6.74 14.15 11.64
CA ASP A 113 -6.68 15.61 11.64
C ASP A 113 -5.26 16.13 12.00
N GLN A 114 -4.53 15.43 12.87
CA GLN A 114 -3.21 15.89 13.37
C GLN A 114 -2.03 15.66 12.41
N GLN A 115 -2.19 14.89 11.33
CA GLN A 115 -1.09 14.63 10.39
C GLN A 115 -1.00 15.64 9.23
N ALA A 116 -2.07 16.42 8.98
CA ALA A 116 -2.07 17.46 7.96
C ALA A 116 -1.24 18.70 8.36
N GLU A 117 -1.11 18.97 9.65
CA GLU A 117 -0.38 20.16 10.16
C GLU A 117 1.16 20.02 10.10
N ARG A 118 1.68 18.80 9.90
CA ARG A 118 3.15 18.55 9.83
C ARG A 118 3.75 18.65 8.43
N ILE A 119 2.95 18.86 7.39
CA ILE A 119 3.43 18.93 5.99
C ILE A 119 3.28 20.30 5.32
N GLY A 120 2.94 21.35 6.09
CA GLY A 120 3.20 22.74 5.71
C GLY A 120 2.88 23.11 4.26
N LEU A 121 1.66 22.84 3.80
CA LEU A 121 1.14 23.42 2.57
C LEU A 121 -0.09 24.26 2.92
N LEU A 122 0.13 25.58 2.92
CA LEU A 122 -0.90 26.63 2.90
C LEU A 122 -1.87 26.43 1.74
#